data_AF-A0A949NM02-F1
#
_entry.id   AF-A0A949NM02-F1
#
_cell.length_a   1.000
_cell.length_b   1.000
_cell.length_c   1.000
_cell.angle_alpha   90.00
_cell.angle_beta   90.00
_cell.angle_gamma   90.00
#
_symmetry.space_group_name_H-M   'P 1'
#
loop_
_entity.id
_entity.type
_entity.pdbx_description
1 polymer ?
#
loop_
_entity_poly.entity_id
_entity_poly.type
_entity_poly.pdbx_seq_one_letter_code
_entity_poly.pdbx_strand_id
1 'polypeptide(L)'
;MFDFARSVRFRSFPSLSGAAVLAVAAVVLSGCEVTETSGNTYRPGPVCPMNYDPVCAERRGQERTFPNACQARAEDWRVVSSGQCRAGESRDIRRDRDDSNRDFRDRPRDRTDRRDFDRNRNDNPVRDPRLTPRDRPDRGTPRVSPVAPGGACPQVVQEVCGQVGNRTRIFMNRCELLRAGANEVPAAQCRRGNR
;
A
#
# COMPACT_ATOMS: atom_id res chain seq x y z
N MET A 1 50.37 4.53 -20.55
CA MET A 1 51.66 4.04 -21.07
C MET A 1 52.23 5.15 -21.94
N PHE A 2 53.47 5.53 -21.66
CA PHE A 2 54.18 6.74 -22.07
C PHE A 2 54.20 7.00 -23.58
N ASP A 3 54.17 8.28 -23.98
CA ASP A 3 55.29 8.91 -24.71
C ASP A 3 55.03 10.41 -24.94
N PHE A 4 55.76 11.29 -24.23
CA PHE A 4 55.81 12.73 -24.51
C PHE A 4 57.22 13.04 -25.02
N ALA A 5 57.46 12.73 -26.30
CA ALA A 5 58.66 13.16 -26.99
C ALA A 5 58.46 14.58 -27.55
N ARG A 6 59.20 15.53 -26.96
CA ARG A 6 59.94 16.63 -27.63
C ARG A 6 59.10 17.67 -28.45
N SER A 7 59.37 18.98 -28.49
CA SER A 7 60.50 19.81 -28.12
C SER A 7 59.98 21.25 -28.05
N VAL A 8 60.24 22.00 -26.98
CA VAL A 8 60.13 23.47 -27.05
C VAL A 8 61.54 24.03 -26.99
N ARG A 9 61.99 24.61 -28.11
CA ARG A 9 63.29 25.26 -28.24
C ARG A 9 63.25 26.59 -27.47
N PHE A 10 63.96 26.66 -26.35
CA PHE A 10 64.20 27.91 -25.63
C PHE A 10 65.14 28.80 -26.45
N ARG A 11 64.62 29.92 -26.98
CA ARG A 11 65.46 31.02 -27.46
C ARG A 11 65.84 31.89 -26.27
N SER A 12 67.14 32.15 -26.12
CA SER A 12 67.69 33.00 -25.06
C SER A 12 67.23 34.44 -25.25
N PHE A 13 66.60 35.02 -24.23
CA PHE A 13 66.39 36.46 -24.13
C PHE A 13 67.16 36.99 -22.92
N PRO A 14 67.92 38.09 -23.08
CA PRO A 14 68.96 38.50 -22.15
C PRO A 14 68.39 39.13 -20.88
N SER A 15 69.21 39.01 -19.84
CA SER A 15 69.08 39.51 -18.48
C SER A 15 68.53 40.93 -18.38
N LEU A 16 67.36 41.10 -17.76
CA LEU A 16 66.96 42.21 -16.90
C LEU A 16 65.61 41.84 -16.28
N SER A 17 65.49 41.92 -14.95
CA SER A 17 64.25 41.69 -14.15
C SER A 17 64.02 40.30 -13.53
N GLY A 18 65.09 39.57 -13.14
CA GLY A 18 64.97 38.32 -12.39
C GLY A 18 64.28 38.45 -11.02
N ALA A 19 64.41 39.60 -10.35
CA ALA A 19 63.80 39.82 -9.03
C ALA A 19 62.26 40.00 -9.10
N ALA A 20 61.75 40.63 -10.15
CA ALA A 20 60.31 40.87 -10.30
C ALA A 20 59.54 39.58 -10.62
N VAL A 21 60.11 38.68 -11.43
CA VAL A 21 59.52 37.38 -11.75
C VAL A 21 59.49 36.47 -10.52
N LEU A 22 60.53 36.50 -9.68
CA LEU A 22 60.56 35.72 -8.43
C LEU A 22 59.52 36.21 -7.41
N ALA A 23 59.33 37.52 -7.28
CA ALA A 23 58.30 38.08 -6.40
C ALA A 23 56.88 37.72 -6.85
N VAL A 24 56.61 37.73 -8.16
CA VAL A 24 55.31 37.31 -8.73
C VAL A 24 55.10 35.79 -8.54
N ALA A 25 56.13 34.97 -8.76
CA ALA A 25 56.03 33.52 -8.56
C ALA A 25 55.74 33.15 -7.09
N ALA A 26 56.32 33.87 -6.12
CA ALA A 26 56.08 33.63 -4.70
C ALA A 26 54.63 33.95 -4.27
N VAL A 27 54.00 34.97 -4.85
CA VAL A 27 52.59 35.33 -4.58
C VAL A 27 51.62 34.33 -5.22
N VAL A 28 51.97 33.77 -6.38
CA VAL A 28 51.12 32.76 -7.06
C VAL A 28 51.13 31.41 -6.32
N LEU A 29 52.19 31.10 -5.57
CA LEU A 29 52.33 29.84 -4.84
C LEU A 29 51.64 29.82 -3.45
N SER A 30 51.07 30.93 -2.97
CA SER A 30 50.44 30.99 -1.63
C SER A 30 48.90 30.83 -1.63
N GLY A 31 48.29 30.39 -2.72
CA GLY A 31 46.83 30.38 -2.91
C GLY A 31 46.09 29.04 -2.89
N CYS A 32 46.61 27.99 -2.25
CA CYS A 32 45.92 26.70 -2.16
C CYS A 32 45.50 26.39 -0.71
N GLU A 33 44.56 27.13 -0.14
CA GLU A 33 43.82 26.61 1.02
C GLU A 33 42.65 25.76 0.54
N VAL A 34 42.62 24.50 0.96
CA VAL A 34 41.45 23.64 0.78
C VAL A 34 40.43 24.08 1.81
N THR A 35 39.50 24.95 1.43
CA THR A 35 38.30 25.14 2.25
C THR A 35 37.47 23.85 2.14
N GLU A 36 37.38 23.08 3.21
CA GLU A 36 36.34 22.06 3.33
C GLU A 36 34.98 22.75 3.30
N THR A 37 34.40 22.90 2.11
CA THR A 37 32.97 23.17 1.99
C THR A 37 32.24 21.87 2.32
N SER A 38 32.21 21.50 3.60
CA SER A 38 31.31 20.49 4.15
C SER A 38 29.90 21.08 4.21
N GLY A 39 29.34 21.34 3.03
CA GLY A 39 28.03 21.97 2.82
C GLY A 39 26.97 21.01 2.32
N ASN A 40 27.22 19.69 2.30
CA ASN A 40 26.13 18.75 2.03
C ASN A 40 25.42 18.47 3.35
N THR A 41 24.34 19.20 3.62
CA THR A 41 23.38 18.80 4.63
C THR A 41 22.72 17.52 4.13
N TYR A 42 23.35 16.37 4.37
CA TYR A 42 22.69 15.08 4.20
C TYR A 42 21.58 15.04 5.24
N ARG A 43 20.37 15.45 4.84
CA ARG A 43 19.17 15.14 5.59
C ARG A 43 18.87 13.69 5.25
N PRO A 44 19.22 12.72 6.12
CA PRO A 44 18.75 11.36 5.90
C PRO A 44 17.24 11.44 5.74
N GLY A 45 16.73 10.86 4.66
CA GLY A 45 15.30 10.71 4.48
C GLY A 45 14.69 9.95 5.67
N PRO A 46 13.35 9.96 5.80
CA PRO A 46 12.68 9.20 6.85
C PRO A 46 13.12 7.73 6.80
N VAL A 47 13.60 7.23 7.94
CA VAL A 47 14.02 5.84 8.08
C VAL A 47 12.77 4.98 8.17
N CYS A 48 12.56 4.11 7.18
CA CYS A 48 11.41 3.21 7.15
C CYS A 48 11.80 1.78 7.52
N PRO A 49 10.97 1.08 8.31
CA PRO A 49 11.13 -0.35 8.54
C PRO A 49 10.99 -1.16 7.24
N MET A 50 11.64 -2.32 7.20
CA MET A 50 11.54 -3.27 6.09
C MET A 50 10.32 -4.21 6.20
N ASN A 51 9.34 -3.87 7.04
CA ASN A 51 8.11 -4.64 7.14
C ASN A 51 7.31 -4.56 5.82
N TYR A 52 6.76 -5.69 5.41
CA TYR A 52 5.91 -5.77 4.23
C TYR A 52 4.45 -5.79 4.66
N ASP A 53 3.81 -4.62 4.60
CA ASP A 53 2.40 -4.38 4.93
C ASP A 53 1.81 -3.50 3.80
N PRO A 54 1.49 -4.09 2.63
CA PRO A 54 1.26 -3.34 1.42
C PRO A 54 0.08 -2.38 1.54
N VAL A 55 0.23 -1.19 0.98
CA VAL A 55 -0.81 -0.16 0.96
C VAL A 55 -1.01 0.41 -0.44
N CYS A 56 -2.23 0.84 -0.73
CA CYS A 56 -2.54 1.59 -1.92
C CYS A 56 -2.49 3.07 -1.58
N ALA A 57 -1.68 3.81 -2.31
CA ALA A 57 -1.55 5.25 -2.13
C ALA A 57 -1.85 5.98 -3.44
N GLU A 58 -2.41 7.18 -3.34
CA GLU A 58 -2.76 8.03 -4.46
C GLU A 58 -1.94 9.31 -4.46
N ARG A 59 -1.49 9.70 -5.65
CA ARG A 59 -0.87 11.01 -5.91
C ARG A 59 -1.32 11.51 -7.27
N ARG A 60 -1.96 12.70 -7.29
CA ARG A 60 -2.42 13.36 -8.53
C ARG A 60 -3.29 12.45 -9.42
N GLY A 61 -4.21 11.67 -8.82
CA GLY A 61 -5.09 10.75 -9.56
C GLY A 61 -4.41 9.48 -10.10
N GLN A 62 -3.16 9.23 -9.73
CA GLN A 62 -2.46 7.97 -9.95
C GLN A 62 -2.43 7.18 -8.64
N GLU A 63 -2.80 5.91 -8.72
CA GLU A 63 -2.72 4.97 -7.61
C GLU A 63 -1.51 4.05 -7.81
N ARG A 64 -0.74 3.82 -6.74
CA ARG A 64 0.40 2.91 -6.73
C ARG A 64 0.44 2.12 -5.43
N THR A 65 0.81 0.85 -5.56
CA THR A 65 1.07 -0.02 -4.42
C THR A 65 2.45 0.25 -3.84
N PHE A 66 2.50 0.46 -2.53
CA PHE A 66 3.73 0.56 -1.75
C PHE A 66 3.88 -0.65 -0.83
N PRO A 67 5.11 -1.08 -0.52
CA PRO A 67 5.34 -2.23 0.36
C PRO A 67 4.95 -1.96 1.81
N ASN A 68 4.96 -0.69 2.27
CA ASN A 68 4.36 -0.29 3.54
C ASN A 68 3.97 1.20 3.55
N ALA A 69 3.18 1.59 4.56
CA ALA A 69 2.70 2.95 4.73
C ALA A 69 3.80 3.97 5.05
N CYS A 70 4.94 3.55 5.62
CA CYS A 70 6.07 4.45 5.83
C CYS A 70 6.67 4.87 4.49
N GLN A 71 6.94 3.90 3.60
CA GLN A 71 7.52 4.18 2.28
C GLN A 71 6.58 5.03 1.41
N ALA A 72 5.27 4.78 1.46
CA ALA A 72 4.29 5.64 0.79
C ALA A 72 4.39 7.11 1.25
N ARG A 73 4.49 7.35 2.56
CA ARG A 73 4.61 8.71 3.11
C ARG A 73 5.97 9.35 2.86
N ALA A 74 7.04 8.54 2.86
CA ALA A 74 8.39 8.99 2.53
C ALA A 74 8.49 9.54 1.10
N GLU A 75 7.67 9.03 0.18
CA GLU A 75 7.57 9.50 -1.21
C GLU A 75 6.45 10.55 -1.43
N ASP A 76 5.85 11.09 -0.36
CA ASP A 76 4.73 12.06 -0.41
C ASP A 76 3.45 11.53 -1.08
N TRP A 77 3.14 10.25 -0.90
CA TRP A 77 1.88 9.65 -1.34
C TRP A 77 0.87 9.58 -0.20
N ARG A 78 -0.41 9.83 -0.53
CA ARG A 78 -1.51 9.69 0.42
C ARG A 78 -2.05 8.27 0.38
N VAL A 79 -1.99 7.54 1.49
CA VAL A 79 -2.59 6.21 1.60
C VAL A 79 -4.12 6.30 1.52
N VAL A 80 -4.74 5.56 0.60
CA VAL A 80 -6.20 5.52 0.37
C VAL A 80 -6.84 4.20 0.80
N SER A 81 -6.07 3.09 0.81
CA SER A 81 -6.54 1.79 1.27
C SER A 81 -5.40 0.97 1.88
N SER A 82 -5.73 0.17 2.89
CA SER A 82 -4.89 -0.95 3.31
C SER A 82 -4.92 -2.06 2.26
N GLY A 83 -3.78 -2.64 1.92
CA GLY A 83 -3.63 -3.64 0.84
C GLY A 83 -3.13 -3.04 -0.48
N GLN A 84 -2.78 -3.88 -1.44
CA GLN A 84 -2.35 -3.41 -2.77
C GLN A 84 -3.46 -2.65 -3.51
N CYS A 85 -3.08 -1.76 -4.42
CA CYS A 85 -4.05 -1.14 -5.32
C CYS A 85 -4.72 -2.20 -6.19
N ARG A 86 -6.04 -2.06 -6.37
CA ARG A 86 -6.79 -2.87 -7.32
C ARG A 86 -6.38 -2.42 -8.72
N ALA A 87 -5.46 -3.15 -9.35
CA ALA A 87 -5.10 -2.89 -10.74
C ALA A 87 -6.37 -3.04 -11.60
N GLY A 88 -6.78 -1.96 -12.26
CA GLY A 88 -7.61 -2.04 -13.47
C GLY A 88 -9.11 -1.76 -13.35
N GLU A 89 -9.77 -1.85 -12.20
CA GLU A 89 -11.25 -1.74 -12.20
C GLU A 89 -11.79 -0.30 -12.35
N SER A 90 -10.94 0.73 -12.24
CA SER A 90 -11.41 2.14 -12.23
C SER A 90 -11.30 2.86 -13.58
N ARG A 91 -10.63 2.28 -14.58
CA ARG A 91 -10.53 2.87 -15.93
C ARG A 91 -11.29 2.10 -17.00
N ASP A 92 -11.55 0.81 -16.79
CA ASP A 92 -12.31 0.00 -17.75
C ASP A 92 -13.83 0.17 -17.55
N ILE A 93 -14.31 0.28 -16.31
CA ILE A 93 -15.75 0.55 -16.05
C ILE A 93 -16.22 1.87 -16.69
N ARG A 94 -15.37 2.90 -16.76
CA ARG A 94 -15.76 4.19 -17.34
C ARG A 94 -15.83 4.14 -18.87
N ARG A 95 -15.03 3.31 -19.52
CA ARG A 95 -15.04 3.18 -20.99
C ARG A 95 -16.15 2.22 -21.46
N ASP A 96 -16.42 1.16 -20.70
CA ASP A 96 -17.50 0.21 -21.03
C ASP A 96 -18.90 0.82 -20.84
N ARG A 97 -19.06 1.76 -19.90
CA ARG A 97 -20.35 2.44 -19.66
C ARG A 97 -20.76 3.36 -20.82
N ASP A 98 -19.80 3.95 -21.52
CA ASP A 98 -20.08 4.86 -22.63
C ASP A 98 -20.46 4.10 -23.92
N ASP A 99 -19.87 2.92 -24.18
CA ASP A 99 -20.28 2.10 -25.33
C ASP A 99 -21.63 1.39 -25.09
N SER A 100 -21.90 0.94 -23.86
CA SER A 100 -23.18 0.30 -23.53
C SER A 100 -24.39 1.22 -23.72
N ASN A 101 -24.20 2.55 -23.71
CA ASN A 101 -25.28 3.53 -23.86
C ASN A 101 -25.56 3.92 -25.34
N ARG A 102 -24.71 3.48 -26.28
CA ARG A 102 -24.96 3.68 -27.73
C ARG A 102 -25.90 2.62 -28.28
N ASP A 103 -25.73 1.35 -27.90
CA ASP A 103 -26.52 0.23 -28.43
C ASP A 103 -28.03 0.32 -28.11
N PHE A 104 -28.43 1.02 -27.04
CA PHE A 104 -29.85 1.19 -26.71
C PHE A 104 -30.57 2.23 -27.59
N ARG A 105 -29.87 3.14 -28.26
CA ARG A 105 -30.52 4.21 -29.04
C ARG A 105 -30.93 3.75 -30.43
N ASP A 106 -30.27 2.73 -30.97
CA ASP A 106 -30.51 2.24 -32.34
C ASP A 106 -31.35 0.96 -32.42
N ARG A 107 -31.80 0.40 -31.29
CA ARG A 107 -32.62 -0.82 -31.31
C ARG A 107 -34.08 -0.47 -31.70
N PRO A 108 -34.63 -0.98 -32.81
CA PRO A 108 -36.04 -0.81 -33.12
C PRO A 108 -36.86 -1.42 -31.98
N ARG A 109 -37.86 -0.65 -31.49
CA ARG A 109 -38.79 -1.11 -30.45
C ARG A 109 -39.68 -2.22 -31.01
N ASP A 110 -39.18 -3.44 -31.03
CA ASP A 110 -40.03 -4.61 -31.22
C ASP A 110 -40.99 -4.72 -30.03
N ARG A 111 -42.28 -4.91 -30.32
CA ARG A 111 -43.39 -4.84 -29.36
C ARG A 111 -43.44 -6.03 -28.40
N THR A 112 -42.59 -7.02 -28.58
CA THR A 112 -42.61 -8.32 -27.90
C THR A 112 -41.94 -8.30 -26.51
N ASP A 113 -40.99 -7.39 -26.24
CA ASP A 113 -40.24 -7.33 -24.98
C ASP A 113 -41.03 -6.82 -23.75
N ARG A 114 -42.22 -6.23 -23.94
CA ARG A 114 -43.03 -5.74 -22.80
C ARG A 114 -43.60 -6.87 -21.94
N ARG A 115 -43.65 -8.11 -22.42
CA ARG A 115 -44.23 -9.22 -21.64
C ARG A 115 -43.26 -9.85 -20.64
N ASP A 116 -41.95 -9.62 -20.78
CA ASP A 116 -40.95 -10.24 -19.90
C ASP A 116 -40.56 -9.34 -18.71
N PHE A 117 -40.78 -8.03 -18.79
CA PHE A 117 -40.48 -7.11 -17.68
C PHE A 117 -41.49 -7.17 -16.52
N ASP A 118 -42.74 -7.59 -16.78
CA ASP A 118 -43.75 -7.75 -15.72
C ASP A 118 -43.57 -9.07 -14.93
N ARG A 119 -42.83 -10.05 -15.46
CA ARG A 119 -42.61 -11.32 -14.76
C ARG A 119 -41.55 -11.21 -13.66
N ASN A 120 -40.52 -10.40 -13.86
CA ASN A 120 -39.40 -10.28 -12.90
C ASN A 120 -39.65 -9.30 -11.73
N ARG A 121 -40.80 -8.62 -11.66
CA ARG A 121 -41.13 -7.77 -10.50
C ARG A 121 -41.66 -8.57 -9.31
N ASN A 122 -42.17 -9.78 -9.55
CA ASN A 122 -42.78 -10.63 -8.52
C ASN A 122 -41.83 -11.70 -7.95
N ASP A 123 -40.63 -11.85 -8.51
CA ASP A 123 -39.62 -12.82 -8.06
C ASP A 123 -38.63 -12.25 -7.05
N ASN A 124 -38.88 -11.06 -6.48
CA ASN A 124 -38.06 -10.54 -5.38
C ASN A 124 -38.52 -11.17 -4.05
N PRO A 125 -37.82 -12.18 -3.48
CA PRO A 125 -38.31 -12.95 -2.34
C PRO A 125 -38.21 -12.18 -1.01
N VAL A 126 -37.76 -10.92 -1.03
CA VAL A 126 -37.35 -10.20 0.18
C VAL A 126 -38.50 -9.41 0.81
N ARG A 127 -39.65 -10.06 1.00
CA ARG A 127 -40.66 -9.63 1.96
C ARG A 127 -41.37 -10.84 2.58
N ASP A 128 -40.60 -11.70 3.25
CA ASP A 128 -41.19 -12.57 4.28
C ASP A 128 -41.23 -11.79 5.62
N PRO A 129 -42.42 -11.45 6.16
CA PRO A 129 -42.55 -10.77 7.44
C PRO A 129 -42.19 -11.62 8.66
N ARG A 130 -41.87 -12.91 8.49
CA ARG A 130 -41.54 -13.83 9.59
C ARG A 130 -40.05 -13.92 9.93
N LEU A 131 -39.19 -13.22 9.20
CA LEU A 131 -37.76 -13.22 9.48
C LEU A 131 -37.44 -12.27 10.65
N THR A 132 -37.10 -12.88 11.80
CA THR A 132 -36.57 -12.14 12.94
C THR A 132 -35.20 -11.53 12.61
N PRO A 133 -34.73 -10.48 13.32
CA PRO A 133 -33.48 -9.79 13.01
C PRO A 133 -32.19 -10.63 12.98
N ARG A 134 -32.24 -11.94 13.26
CA ARG A 134 -31.09 -12.86 13.26
C ARG A 134 -30.67 -13.38 11.89
N ASP A 135 -31.50 -13.23 10.86
CA ASP A 135 -31.21 -13.76 9.50
C ASP A 135 -30.88 -12.67 8.48
N ARG A 136 -30.40 -11.50 8.93
CA ARG A 136 -29.91 -10.47 8.03
C ARG A 136 -28.50 -10.88 7.56
N PRO A 137 -28.23 -11.02 6.24
CA PRO A 137 -26.86 -11.22 5.79
C PRO A 137 -26.07 -9.95 6.12
N ASP A 138 -25.16 -10.06 7.09
CA ASP A 138 -24.28 -8.99 7.51
C ASP A 138 -23.45 -8.50 6.33
N ARG A 139 -23.90 -7.39 5.75
CA ARG A 139 -23.13 -6.58 4.82
C ARG A 139 -22.04 -5.86 5.63
N GLY A 140 -21.02 -6.59 6.07
CA GLY A 140 -19.87 -5.97 6.73
C GLY A 140 -19.05 -6.77 7.73
N THR A 141 -19.26 -8.07 7.96
CA THR A 141 -18.25 -8.82 8.74
C THR A 141 -17.02 -9.06 7.86
N PRO A 142 -15.80 -8.66 8.27
CA PRO A 142 -14.60 -9.15 7.62
C PRO A 142 -14.70 -10.66 7.58
N ARG A 143 -14.63 -11.26 6.39
CA ARG A 143 -14.37 -12.70 6.31
C ARG A 143 -13.01 -12.87 6.95
N VAL A 144 -12.99 -13.28 8.22
CA VAL A 144 -11.80 -13.87 8.81
C VAL A 144 -11.55 -15.07 7.91
N SER A 145 -10.50 -14.98 7.09
CA SER A 145 -10.11 -16.06 6.19
C SER A 145 -10.14 -17.34 7.00
N PRO A 146 -10.82 -18.41 6.53
CA PRO A 146 -10.75 -19.69 7.19
C PRO A 146 -9.27 -19.99 7.43
N VAL A 147 -8.90 -20.25 8.68
CA VAL A 147 -7.57 -20.73 9.01
C VAL A 147 -7.34 -21.92 8.09
N ALA A 148 -6.38 -21.79 7.17
CA ALA A 148 -6.04 -22.86 6.26
C ALA A 148 -5.74 -24.12 7.10
N PRO A 149 -6.27 -25.30 6.71
CA PRO A 149 -5.96 -26.53 7.42
C PRO A 149 -4.45 -26.76 7.34
N GLY A 150 -3.75 -26.57 8.47
CA GLY A 150 -2.29 -26.65 8.58
C GLY A 150 -1.60 -25.40 9.14
N GLY A 151 -2.28 -24.26 9.28
CA GLY A 151 -1.70 -23.06 9.90
C GLY A 151 -1.73 -23.11 11.44
N ALA A 152 -0.62 -22.82 12.10
CA ALA A 152 -0.56 -22.57 13.55
C ALA A 152 -1.29 -21.26 13.90
N CYS A 153 -1.87 -21.16 15.10
CA CYS A 153 -2.54 -19.93 15.51
C CYS A 153 -1.51 -18.93 16.03
N PRO A 154 -1.71 -17.63 15.81
CA PRO A 154 -0.87 -16.61 16.42
C PRO A 154 -0.95 -16.72 17.94
N GLN A 155 0.14 -16.43 18.64
CA GLN A 155 0.21 -16.45 20.11
C GLN A 155 -0.29 -15.14 20.75
N VAL A 156 -1.01 -14.32 19.99
CA VAL A 156 -1.60 -13.07 20.51
C VAL A 156 -2.74 -13.45 21.45
N VAL A 157 -2.66 -12.98 22.70
CA VAL A 157 -3.68 -13.21 23.72
C VAL A 157 -4.80 -12.20 23.55
N GLN A 158 -5.94 -12.66 23.05
CA GLN A 158 -7.20 -11.93 22.90
C GLN A 158 -8.32 -12.83 23.41
N GLU A 159 -8.52 -12.81 24.72
CA GLU A 159 -9.44 -13.74 25.38
C GLU A 159 -10.87 -13.63 24.82
N VAL A 160 -11.40 -14.77 24.38
CA VAL A 160 -12.76 -14.86 23.85
C VAL A 160 -13.50 -16.01 24.53
N CYS A 161 -14.79 -15.81 24.80
CA CYS A 161 -15.65 -16.86 25.32
C CYS A 161 -16.23 -17.67 24.17
N GLY A 162 -16.03 -18.98 24.19
CA GLY A 162 -16.54 -19.88 23.16
C GLY A 162 -17.32 -21.05 23.74
N GLN A 163 -18.28 -21.55 22.97
CA GLN A 163 -19.07 -22.72 23.30
C GLN A 163 -18.69 -23.91 22.39
N VAL A 164 -18.32 -25.03 23.00
CA VAL A 164 -18.06 -26.31 22.31
C VAL A 164 -19.09 -27.33 22.81
N GLY A 165 -20.00 -27.74 21.93
CA GLY A 165 -21.17 -28.53 22.34
C GLY A 165 -22.02 -27.75 23.35
N ASN A 166 -22.19 -28.32 24.55
CA ASN A 166 -22.99 -27.73 25.64
C ASN A 166 -22.14 -27.04 26.73
N ARG A 167 -20.82 -26.91 26.56
CA ARG A 167 -19.93 -26.31 27.56
C ARG A 167 -19.33 -25.00 27.03
N THR A 168 -19.30 -23.98 27.88
CA THR A 168 -18.61 -22.71 27.62
C THR A 168 -17.21 -22.74 28.24
N ARG A 169 -16.22 -22.18 27.54
CA ARG A 169 -14.85 -22.04 28.04
C ARG A 169 -14.18 -20.81 27.43
N ILE A 170 -13.15 -20.30 28.10
CA ILE A 170 -12.33 -19.19 27.60
C ILE A 170 -11.25 -19.75 26.67
N PHE A 171 -11.06 -19.09 25.53
CA PHE A 171 -10.00 -19.39 24.57
C PHE A 171 -9.02 -18.22 24.51
N MET A 172 -7.73 -18.52 24.32
CA MET A 172 -6.64 -17.56 24.23
C MET A 172 -6.84 -16.54 23.11
N ASN A 173 -7.40 -16.98 21.98
CA ASN A 173 -7.77 -16.14 20.85
C ASN A 173 -8.83 -16.79 19.99
N ARG A 174 -9.41 -16.00 19.10
CA ARG A 174 -10.44 -16.45 18.15
C ARG A 174 -9.96 -17.57 17.22
N CYS A 175 -8.67 -17.62 16.91
CA CYS A 175 -8.12 -18.69 16.09
C CYS A 175 -8.20 -20.06 16.80
N GLU A 176 -7.79 -20.13 18.08
CA GLU A 176 -7.90 -21.36 18.88
C GLU A 176 -9.36 -21.75 19.13
N LEU A 177 -10.24 -20.77 19.32
CA LEU A 177 -11.69 -20.97 19.41
C LEU A 177 -12.23 -21.68 18.15
N LEU A 178 -11.91 -21.15 16.97
CA LEU A 178 -12.37 -21.71 15.69
C LEU A 178 -11.73 -23.08 15.40
N ARG A 179 -10.44 -23.26 15.72
CA ARG A 179 -9.75 -24.56 15.58
C ARG A 179 -10.39 -25.63 16.45
N ALA A 180 -10.85 -25.27 17.66
CA ALA A 180 -11.55 -26.19 18.56
C ALA A 180 -12.99 -26.49 18.13
N GLY A 181 -13.48 -25.94 17.01
CA GLY A 181 -14.85 -26.11 16.54
C GLY A 181 -15.88 -25.41 17.45
N ALA A 182 -15.46 -24.38 18.18
CA ALA A 182 -16.32 -23.62 19.07
C ALA A 182 -17.04 -22.48 18.33
N ASN A 183 -18.21 -22.09 18.83
CA ASN A 183 -18.87 -20.85 18.42
C ASN A 183 -18.59 -19.75 19.45
N GLU A 184 -18.29 -18.54 18.98
CA GLU A 184 -18.09 -17.39 19.85
C GLU A 184 -19.42 -16.98 20.50
N VAL A 185 -19.41 -16.78 21.81
CA VAL A 185 -20.58 -16.44 22.59
C VAL A 185 -20.30 -15.25 23.51
N PRO A 186 -21.33 -14.52 23.99
CA PRO A 186 -21.12 -13.40 24.90
C PRO A 186 -20.32 -13.79 26.14
N ALA A 187 -19.34 -12.96 26.53
CA ALA A 187 -18.44 -13.21 27.67
C ALA A 187 -19.18 -13.54 28.99
N ALA A 188 -20.41 -13.04 29.16
CA ALA A 188 -21.26 -13.35 30.29
C ALA A 188 -21.57 -14.85 30.46
N GLN A 189 -21.54 -15.64 29.38
CA GLN A 189 -21.84 -17.07 29.42
C GLN A 189 -20.70 -17.90 30.00
N CYS A 190 -19.44 -17.47 29.83
CA CYS A 190 -18.31 -18.06 30.54
C CYS A 190 -18.27 -17.67 32.02
N ARG A 191 -18.84 -16.50 32.38
CA ARG A 191 -18.99 -16.09 33.79
C ARG A 191 -20.05 -16.91 34.54
N ARG A 192 -21.02 -17.49 33.82
CA ARG A 192 -22.08 -18.35 34.39
C ARG A 192 -21.70 -19.82 34.53
N GLY A 193 -20.63 -20.29 33.86
CA GLY A 193 -20.17 -21.68 33.88
C GLY A 193 -19.14 -22.03 34.96
N ASN A 194 -18.69 -21.05 35.77
CA ASN A 194 -17.73 -21.24 36.87
C ASN A 194 -18.42 -21.44 38.24
N ARG A 195 -19.58 -22.11 38.29
CA ARG A 195 -20.24 -22.55 39.53
C ARG A 195 -20.51 -24.04 39.47
#